data_AF-A0A161ZM11-F1
#
_entry.id   AF-A0A161ZM11-F1
#
_cell.length_a   1.000
_cell.length_b   1.000
_cell.length_c   1.000
_cell.angle_alpha   90.00
_cell.angle_beta   90.00
_cell.angle_gamma   90.00
#
_symmetry.space_group_name_H-M   'P 1'
#
loop_
_entity.id
_entity.type
_entity.pdbx_description
1 polymer ?
#
loop_
_entity_poly.entity_id
_entity_poly.type
_entity_poly.pdbx_seq_one_letter_code
_entity_poly.pdbx_strand_id
1 'polypeptide(L)'
;MTKSFFSVHAADQILVSNFSAFLNLQSPSLTLVKEYIITVNQSRLLDLTFIPSPNSSAFVNGIEVVSIPDKLYVKGNDDSNGIKLVGLHSQSTTFVTIDGSKALEKFYRLNVGGQNVSSTDDSGMFRSWDGDEPYLIGSYGTTRLSKIEINYSETTPPYTAPEIVYSTERFKDDNNYTPNITWIFPVDYGFYYLLRLYFCESRLEVTQEGQLVFDILVNNQTAEKAVDIIYWTGGRGIPIYKDYVVSFGANPDGNKSKTDLWLTMQPNKGYQYENTILNGLEIYKLSNDNHSLAAPNPLPPSETKNSGGIQNSGTSGASIGGSFGVIIVFLFILALLL
;
A
#
# COMPACT_ATOMS: atom_id res chain seq x y z
N MET A 1 24.03 -25.93 2.55
CA MET A 1 22.87 -25.06 2.25
C MET A 1 23.38 -23.85 1.50
N THR A 2 22.93 -23.62 0.27
CA THR A 2 23.22 -22.38 -0.44
C THR A 2 22.40 -21.27 0.21
N LYS A 3 23.09 -20.28 0.80
CA LYS A 3 22.44 -19.07 1.29
C LYS A 3 21.97 -18.28 0.06
N SER A 4 20.76 -17.72 0.10
CA SER A 4 20.24 -16.85 -0.96
C SER A 4 20.10 -15.42 -0.45
N PHE A 5 21.03 -14.59 -0.87
CA PHE A 5 21.12 -13.15 -0.64
C PHE A 5 21.55 -12.52 -1.95
N PHE A 6 20.77 -11.58 -2.46
CA PHE A 6 21.05 -10.96 -3.74
C PHE A 6 20.43 -9.57 -3.85
N SER A 7 20.91 -8.79 -4.80
CA SER A 7 20.35 -7.49 -5.18
C SER A 7 19.68 -7.61 -6.54
N VAL A 8 18.67 -6.79 -6.79
CA VAL A 8 18.02 -6.68 -8.11
C VAL A 8 18.00 -5.23 -8.51
N HIS A 9 18.56 -4.94 -9.68
CA HIS A 9 18.56 -3.61 -10.28
C HIS A 9 17.66 -3.64 -11.52
N ALA A 10 16.83 -2.62 -11.70
CA ALA A 10 16.02 -2.42 -12.90
C ALA A 10 16.28 -1.01 -13.44
N ALA A 11 16.83 -0.91 -14.65
CA ALA A 11 17.36 0.34 -15.19
C ALA A 11 18.33 1.00 -14.20
N ASP A 12 18.05 2.23 -13.75
CA ASP A 12 18.85 2.97 -12.78
C ASP A 12 18.40 2.78 -11.32
N GLN A 13 17.42 1.92 -11.06
CA GLN A 13 16.81 1.73 -9.76
C GLN A 13 17.29 0.45 -9.08
N ILE A 14 17.63 0.55 -7.79
CA ILE A 14 17.89 -0.60 -6.92
C ILE A 14 16.56 -1.04 -6.31
N LEU A 15 15.99 -2.14 -6.82
CA LEU A 15 14.70 -2.66 -6.36
C LEU A 15 14.80 -3.35 -4.99
N VAL A 16 15.84 -4.16 -4.81
CA VAL A 16 16.22 -4.79 -3.54
C VAL A 16 17.73 -4.90 -3.41
N SER A 17 18.24 -4.96 -2.19
CA SER A 17 19.67 -5.14 -1.89
C SER A 17 19.88 -6.09 -0.73
N ASN A 18 20.86 -7.00 -0.85
CA ASN A 18 21.14 -8.05 0.13
C ASN A 18 19.87 -8.80 0.59
N PHE A 19 18.94 -9.02 -0.34
CA PHE A 19 17.60 -9.50 -0.07
C PHE A 19 17.57 -11.01 0.12
N SER A 20 16.83 -11.45 1.14
CA SER A 20 16.54 -12.86 1.37
C SER A 20 15.04 -13.12 1.30
N ALA A 21 14.61 -13.87 0.29
CA ALA A 21 13.21 -14.29 0.16
C ALA A 21 12.74 -15.06 1.40
N PHE A 22 13.60 -15.91 1.98
CA PHE A 22 13.29 -16.68 3.19
C PHE A 22 12.96 -15.78 4.39
N LEU A 23 13.73 -14.71 4.60
CA LEU A 23 13.50 -13.79 5.71
C LEU A 23 12.26 -12.92 5.48
N ASN A 24 11.95 -12.59 4.23
CA ASN A 24 10.82 -11.72 3.88
C ASN A 24 9.49 -12.47 3.67
N LEU A 25 9.50 -13.81 3.72
CA LEU A 25 8.30 -14.60 3.55
C LEU A 25 7.40 -14.48 4.79
N GLN A 26 6.13 -14.13 4.57
CA GLN A 26 5.14 -14.08 5.63
C GLN A 26 4.36 -15.39 5.68
N SER A 27 4.50 -16.13 6.78
CA SER A 27 3.71 -17.33 7.04
C SER A 27 2.20 -17.01 7.10
N PRO A 28 1.31 -17.84 6.53
CA PRO A 28 1.56 -19.17 5.95
C PRO A 28 1.87 -19.15 4.44
N SER A 29 2.05 -17.97 3.83
CA SER A 29 2.32 -17.89 2.39
C SER A 29 3.64 -18.56 2.03
N LEU A 30 3.64 -19.30 0.92
CA LEU A 30 4.85 -19.83 0.28
C LEU A 30 5.28 -18.97 -0.91
N THR A 31 4.49 -17.95 -1.24
CA THR A 31 4.71 -17.06 -2.39
C THR A 31 5.01 -15.65 -1.90
N LEU A 32 6.03 -15.04 -2.50
CA LEU A 32 6.37 -13.64 -2.32
C LEU A 32 6.35 -12.94 -3.67
N VAL A 33 5.46 -11.97 -3.81
CA VAL A 33 5.37 -11.11 -4.99
C VAL A 33 5.93 -9.74 -4.64
N LYS A 34 6.95 -9.30 -5.38
CA LYS A 34 7.48 -7.93 -5.27
C LYS A 34 7.00 -7.16 -6.50
N GLU A 35 6.23 -6.11 -6.26
CA GLU A 35 5.64 -5.30 -7.33
C GLU A 35 6.24 -3.90 -7.35
N TYR A 36 6.64 -3.45 -8.54
CA TYR A 36 7.30 -2.17 -8.75
C TYR A 36 6.67 -1.39 -9.89
N ILE A 37 6.58 -0.07 -9.76
CA ILE A 37 6.34 0.84 -10.87
C ILE A 37 7.66 1.54 -11.18
N ILE A 38 8.12 1.40 -12.42
CA ILE A 38 9.33 2.04 -12.91
C ILE A 38 9.04 2.77 -14.21
N THR A 39 9.78 3.85 -14.44
CA THR A 39 9.73 4.58 -15.70
C THR A 39 10.85 4.08 -16.60
N VAL A 40 10.50 3.68 -17.83
CA VAL A 40 11.45 3.25 -18.85
C VAL A 40 11.32 4.21 -20.03
N ASN A 41 12.42 4.87 -20.38
CA ASN A 41 12.45 5.73 -21.55
C ASN A 41 12.28 4.87 -22.82
N GLN A 42 11.42 5.28 -23.76
CA GLN A 42 11.15 4.58 -25.02
C GLN A 42 12.40 4.21 -25.84
N SER A 43 13.49 4.97 -25.68
CA SER A 43 14.77 4.72 -26.37
C SER A 43 15.69 3.72 -25.66
N ARG A 44 15.30 3.19 -24.49
CA ARG A 44 16.12 2.30 -23.66
C ARG A 44 15.45 0.95 -23.44
N LEU A 45 16.27 -0.10 -23.41
CA LEU A 45 15.86 -1.43 -22.95
C LEU A 45 15.67 -1.40 -21.43
N LEU A 46 14.70 -2.18 -20.93
CA LEU A 46 14.58 -2.46 -19.51
C LEU A 46 15.62 -3.53 -19.13
N ASP A 47 16.75 -3.08 -18.59
CA ASP A 47 17.79 -3.97 -18.07
C ASP A 47 17.45 -4.40 -16.64
N LEU A 48 17.23 -5.71 -16.45
CA LEU A 48 16.98 -6.32 -15.14
C LEU A 48 18.16 -7.20 -14.73
N THR A 49 18.90 -6.79 -13.71
CA THR A 49 20.14 -7.44 -13.28
C THR A 49 20.01 -8.04 -11.88
N PHE A 50 20.25 -9.35 -11.76
CA PHE A 50 20.31 -10.08 -10.49
C PHE A 50 21.77 -10.26 -10.05
N ILE A 51 22.11 -9.77 -8.87
CA ILE A 51 23.49 -9.72 -8.37
C ILE A 51 23.57 -10.51 -7.06
N PRO A 52 24.06 -11.77 -7.08
CA PRO A 52 24.26 -12.55 -5.85
C PRO A 52 25.30 -11.89 -4.92
N SER A 53 25.05 -11.92 -3.62
CA SER A 53 26.08 -11.61 -2.62
C SER A 53 27.24 -12.62 -2.69
N PRO A 54 28.45 -12.29 -2.23
CA PRO A 54 29.58 -13.22 -2.21
C PRO A 54 29.23 -14.55 -1.53
N ASN A 55 29.58 -15.68 -2.17
CA ASN A 55 29.24 -17.04 -1.71
C ASN A 55 27.73 -17.30 -1.54
N SER A 56 26.90 -16.59 -2.30
CA SER A 56 25.44 -16.72 -2.31
C SER A 56 24.90 -16.99 -3.72
N SER A 57 23.58 -17.14 -3.84
CA SER A 57 22.87 -17.34 -5.10
C SER A 57 21.71 -16.36 -5.21
N ALA A 58 21.37 -15.98 -6.43
CA ALA A 58 20.15 -15.26 -6.76
C ALA A 58 19.18 -16.21 -7.46
N PHE A 59 17.89 -16.02 -7.23
CA PHE A 59 16.86 -16.77 -7.95
C PHE A 59 15.61 -15.92 -8.13
N VAL A 60 14.82 -16.29 -9.13
CA VAL A 60 13.49 -15.76 -9.40
C VAL A 60 12.68 -16.88 -10.03
N ASN A 61 11.40 -17.00 -9.67
CA ASN A 61 10.53 -18.04 -10.22
C ASN A 61 9.73 -17.54 -11.43
N GLY A 62 9.38 -16.26 -11.45
CA GLY A 62 8.76 -15.62 -12.60
C GLY A 62 8.92 -14.12 -12.58
N ILE A 63 8.93 -13.53 -13.78
CA ILE A 63 8.98 -12.10 -14.00
C ILE A 63 7.82 -11.75 -14.91
N GLU A 64 7.08 -10.72 -14.55
CA GLU A 64 6.01 -10.16 -15.37
C GLU A 64 6.27 -8.67 -15.57
N VAL A 65 6.11 -8.20 -16.81
CA VAL A 65 6.29 -6.80 -17.19
C VAL A 65 5.04 -6.35 -17.92
N VAL A 66 4.34 -5.37 -17.35
CA VAL A 66 3.06 -4.85 -17.87
C VAL A 66 3.18 -3.35 -18.09
N SER A 67 2.73 -2.87 -19.25
CA SER A 67 2.67 -1.43 -19.50
C SER A 67 1.51 -0.79 -18.75
N ILE A 68 1.73 0.43 -18.23
CA ILE A 68 0.68 1.20 -17.56
C ILE A 68 0.38 2.51 -18.29
N PRO A 69 -0.85 3.06 -18.13
CA PRO A 69 -1.19 4.37 -18.67
C PRO A 69 -0.29 5.47 -18.13
N ASP A 70 0.02 6.45 -18.99
CA ASP A 70 0.72 7.66 -18.60
C ASP A 70 -0.09 8.45 -17.56
N LYS A 71 0.63 9.18 -16.70
CA LYS A 71 0.07 10.04 -15.64
C LYS A 71 -0.77 9.36 -14.57
N LEU A 72 -0.86 8.02 -14.56
CA LEU A 72 -1.58 7.30 -13.51
C LEU A 72 -0.90 7.47 -12.14
N TYR A 73 0.40 7.20 -12.05
CA TYR A 73 1.19 7.34 -10.81
C TYR A 73 2.30 8.40 -10.91
N VAL A 74 2.91 8.52 -12.10
CA VAL A 74 3.97 9.49 -12.38
C VAL A 74 3.35 10.68 -13.10
N LYS A 75 3.09 11.76 -12.36
CA LYS A 75 2.35 12.92 -12.88
C LYS A 75 3.21 13.96 -13.59
N GLY A 76 4.54 13.83 -13.51
CA GLY A 76 5.49 14.75 -14.15
C GLY A 76 5.37 16.19 -13.64
N ASN A 77 5.80 17.16 -14.45
CA ASN A 77 5.77 18.59 -14.13
C ASN A 77 4.42 19.27 -14.43
N ASP A 78 3.43 18.54 -14.94
CA ASP A 78 2.14 19.10 -15.39
C ASP A 78 1.18 19.41 -14.23
N ASP A 79 1.34 18.77 -13.06
CA ASP A 79 0.65 19.14 -11.81
C ASP A 79 1.56 20.09 -11.02
N SER A 80 1.47 21.40 -11.30
CA SER A 80 2.32 22.47 -10.73
C SER A 80 2.34 22.55 -9.20
N ASN A 81 1.53 21.75 -8.51
CA ASN A 81 1.36 21.82 -7.06
C ASN A 81 2.00 20.63 -6.32
N GLY A 82 2.38 19.53 -6.99
CA GLY A 82 2.90 18.33 -6.32
C GLY A 82 1.91 17.66 -5.36
N ILE A 83 2.35 16.62 -4.63
CA ILE A 83 1.52 15.85 -3.70
C ILE A 83 1.79 16.30 -2.26
N LYS A 84 0.74 16.58 -1.50
CA LYS A 84 0.85 17.09 -0.13
C LYS A 84 1.65 16.14 0.77
N LEU A 85 2.68 16.66 1.41
CA LEU A 85 3.46 15.98 2.44
C LEU A 85 2.83 16.19 3.82
N VAL A 86 2.38 15.10 4.43
CA VAL A 86 1.70 15.10 5.74
C VAL A 86 2.71 15.07 6.89
N GLY A 87 2.40 15.81 7.95
CA GLY A 87 3.11 15.70 9.23
C GLY A 87 4.34 16.59 9.41
N LEU A 88 4.65 17.46 8.44
CA LEU A 88 5.64 18.53 8.67
C LEU A 88 5.03 19.61 9.56
N HIS A 89 5.64 19.83 10.72
CA HIS A 89 5.30 20.90 11.67
C HIS A 89 5.84 22.25 11.16
N SER A 90 5.50 22.62 9.94
CA SER A 90 5.90 23.87 9.30
C SER A 90 4.66 24.71 9.01
N GLN A 91 4.79 26.04 9.10
CA GLN A 91 3.69 26.97 8.78
C GLN A 91 3.31 26.94 7.29
N SER A 92 4.09 26.25 6.44
CA SER A 92 3.87 26.09 5.01
C SER A 92 3.57 24.63 4.65
N THR A 93 2.62 24.44 3.73
CA THR A 93 2.35 23.12 3.14
C THR A 93 3.48 22.77 2.18
N THR A 94 4.12 21.62 2.41
CA THR A 94 5.17 21.09 1.53
C THR A 94 4.57 20.07 0.58
N PHE A 95 5.11 20.02 -0.64
CA PHE A 95 4.66 19.11 -1.68
C PHE A 95 5.83 18.25 -2.19
N VAL A 96 5.51 17.03 -2.60
CA VAL A 96 6.43 16.02 -3.15
C VAL A 96 6.03 15.74 -4.58
N THR A 97 6.99 15.82 -5.50
CA THR A 97 6.78 15.46 -6.90
C THR A 97 7.17 14.01 -7.13
N ILE A 98 6.31 13.28 -7.86
CA ILE A 98 6.62 11.94 -8.37
C ILE A 98 6.76 12.07 -9.89
N ASP A 99 8.00 12.18 -10.35
CA ASP A 99 8.38 12.26 -11.75
C ASP A 99 9.02 10.95 -12.25
N GLY A 100 9.46 10.94 -13.50
CA GLY A 100 10.05 9.76 -14.14
C GLY A 100 11.35 9.27 -13.51
N SER A 101 11.96 10.00 -12.58
CA SER A 101 13.16 9.55 -11.86
C SER A 101 12.84 8.67 -10.64
N LYS A 102 11.59 8.72 -10.16
CA LYS A 102 11.13 7.95 -8.99
C LYS A 102 10.60 6.58 -9.42
N ALA A 103 10.95 5.58 -8.63
CA ALA A 103 10.34 4.26 -8.68
C ALA A 103 9.46 4.04 -7.45
N LEU A 104 8.43 3.23 -7.61
CA LEU A 104 7.48 2.91 -6.55
C LEU A 104 7.52 1.41 -6.28
N GLU A 105 7.47 1.00 -5.02
CA GLU A 105 7.24 -0.39 -4.61
C GLU A 105 5.86 -0.49 -3.96
N LYS A 106 5.00 -1.38 -4.46
CA LYS A 106 3.68 -1.61 -3.88
C LYS A 106 3.82 -2.33 -2.54
N PHE A 107 3.32 -1.70 -1.48
CA PHE A 107 3.21 -2.29 -0.16
C PHE A 107 1.82 -2.86 0.10
N TYR A 108 0.79 -2.06 -0.20
CA TYR A 108 -0.61 -2.44 0.01
C TYR A 108 -1.45 -1.95 -1.15
N ARG A 109 -2.44 -2.75 -1.56
CA ARG A 109 -3.48 -2.39 -2.53
C ARG A 109 -4.76 -3.07 -2.07
N LEU A 110 -5.74 -2.28 -1.63
CA LEU A 110 -6.87 -2.76 -0.85
C LEU A 110 -8.20 -2.39 -1.48
N ASN A 111 -9.08 -3.37 -1.52
CA ASN A 111 -10.50 -3.21 -1.78
C ASN A 111 -11.23 -3.01 -0.43
N VAL A 112 -11.49 -1.75 -0.05
CA VAL A 112 -11.92 -1.42 1.32
C VAL A 112 -13.39 -1.77 1.52
N GLY A 113 -13.67 -2.58 2.54
CA GLY A 113 -15.00 -3.12 2.80
C GLY A 113 -15.42 -4.23 1.83
N GLY A 114 -14.55 -4.58 0.87
CA GLY A 114 -14.77 -5.63 -0.12
C GLY A 114 -13.96 -6.89 0.15
N GLN A 115 -14.14 -7.87 -0.74
CA GLN A 115 -13.33 -9.10 -0.78
C GLN A 115 -12.11 -8.91 -1.70
N ASN A 116 -11.20 -9.87 -1.68
CA ASN A 116 -10.06 -9.89 -2.58
C ASN A 116 -10.53 -9.87 -4.06
N VAL A 117 -9.86 -9.06 -4.87
CA VAL A 117 -10.04 -8.98 -6.32
C VAL A 117 -8.83 -9.64 -6.99
N SER A 118 -9.11 -10.64 -7.83
CA SER A 118 -8.07 -11.34 -8.60
C SER A 118 -7.43 -10.39 -9.61
N SER A 119 -6.16 -10.63 -9.96
CA SER A 119 -5.48 -9.90 -11.02
C SER A 119 -6.22 -9.98 -12.37
N THR A 120 -6.92 -11.08 -12.63
CA THR A 120 -7.75 -11.26 -13.85
C THR A 120 -8.99 -10.38 -13.88
N ASP A 121 -9.41 -9.88 -12.72
CA ASP A 121 -10.61 -9.05 -12.56
C ASP A 121 -10.24 -7.55 -12.40
N ASP A 122 -8.96 -7.21 -12.57
CA ASP A 122 -8.47 -5.83 -12.61
C ASP A 122 -8.81 -5.15 -13.95
N SER A 123 -8.67 -3.83 -13.98
CA SER A 123 -8.90 -3.01 -15.17
C SER A 123 -7.72 -2.98 -16.16
N GLY A 124 -7.13 -4.16 -16.42
CA GLY A 124 -6.17 -4.38 -17.51
C GLY A 124 -4.68 -4.31 -17.14
N MET A 125 -4.34 -4.01 -15.88
CA MET A 125 -2.94 -3.99 -15.39
C MET A 125 -2.59 -5.20 -14.51
N PHE A 126 -3.47 -6.20 -14.42
CA PHE A 126 -3.26 -7.42 -13.64
C PHE A 126 -2.92 -7.19 -12.16
N ARG A 127 -3.44 -6.10 -11.58
CA ARG A 127 -3.25 -5.77 -10.17
C ARG A 127 -4.21 -6.56 -9.29
N SER A 128 -3.71 -7.25 -8.29
CA SER A 128 -4.56 -7.84 -7.25
C SER A 128 -4.88 -6.82 -6.15
N TRP A 129 -6.11 -6.85 -5.63
CA TRP A 129 -6.56 -6.02 -4.51
C TRP A 129 -6.95 -6.91 -3.33
N ASP A 130 -6.38 -6.69 -2.16
CA ASP A 130 -6.66 -7.47 -0.95
C ASP A 130 -7.81 -6.84 -0.14
N GLY A 131 -8.52 -7.63 0.66
CA GLY A 131 -9.46 -7.09 1.65
C GLY A 131 -8.74 -6.29 2.74
N ASP A 132 -9.40 -5.25 3.28
CA ASP A 132 -8.78 -4.32 4.23
C ASP A 132 -8.80 -4.79 5.70
N GLU A 133 -9.63 -5.79 6.01
CA GLU A 133 -9.91 -6.26 7.38
C GLU A 133 -8.66 -6.59 8.23
N PRO A 134 -7.63 -7.27 7.70
CA PRO A 134 -6.43 -7.61 8.48
C PRO A 134 -5.64 -6.40 9.00
N TYR A 135 -5.90 -5.20 8.47
CA TYR A 135 -5.16 -3.99 8.80
C TYR A 135 -5.93 -3.08 9.76
N LEU A 136 -7.19 -3.40 10.09
CA LEU A 136 -8.01 -2.60 11.00
C LEU A 136 -7.58 -2.78 12.45
N ILE A 137 -7.63 -1.68 13.22
CA ILE A 137 -7.47 -1.70 14.66
C ILE A 137 -8.64 -1.00 15.37
N GLY A 138 -9.11 -1.61 16.47
CA GLY A 138 -10.20 -1.06 17.27
C GLY A 138 -11.55 -1.26 16.59
N SER A 139 -12.04 -0.24 15.89
CA SER A 139 -13.37 -0.26 15.26
C SER A 139 -13.28 -0.74 13.82
N TYR A 140 -14.13 -1.72 13.48
CA TYR A 140 -14.21 -2.27 12.13
C TYR A 140 -15.24 -1.51 11.28
N GLY A 141 -16.13 -0.72 11.89
CA GLY A 141 -17.24 -0.06 11.20
C GLY A 141 -18.15 -1.04 10.45
N THR A 142 -18.89 -0.51 9.48
CA THR A 142 -19.80 -1.27 8.63
C THR A 142 -19.28 -1.27 7.19
N THR A 143 -19.49 -2.38 6.48
CA THR A 143 -19.19 -2.51 5.05
C THR A 143 -20.45 -2.55 4.22
N ARG A 144 -20.36 -2.14 2.95
CA ARG A 144 -21.47 -2.25 2.01
C ARG A 144 -20.97 -2.45 0.59
N LEU A 145 -21.72 -3.26 -0.16
CA LEU A 145 -21.64 -3.33 -1.62
C LEU A 145 -22.82 -2.58 -2.22
N SER A 146 -22.54 -1.50 -2.94
CA SER A 146 -23.53 -0.71 -3.66
C SER A 146 -23.83 -1.30 -5.03
N LYS A 147 -25.04 -1.03 -5.51
CA LYS A 147 -25.49 -1.34 -6.88
C LYS A 147 -25.65 -0.08 -7.74
N ILE A 148 -25.12 1.05 -7.27
CA ILE A 148 -25.10 2.28 -8.05
C ILE A 148 -24.20 2.10 -9.26
N GLU A 149 -24.59 2.67 -10.39
CA GLU A 149 -23.75 2.74 -11.58
C GLU A 149 -22.54 3.64 -11.33
N ILE A 150 -21.33 3.15 -11.66
CA ILE A 150 -20.09 3.89 -11.51
C ILE A 150 -19.82 4.72 -12.77
N ASN A 151 -19.88 6.03 -12.62
CA ASN A 151 -19.70 7.03 -13.67
C ASN A 151 -18.27 7.55 -13.67
N TYR A 152 -17.35 6.81 -14.27
CA TYR A 152 -15.96 7.24 -14.46
C TYR A 152 -15.84 8.57 -15.20
N SER A 153 -14.80 9.33 -14.89
CA SER A 153 -14.52 10.63 -15.50
C SER A 153 -13.18 10.63 -16.23
N GLU A 154 -12.88 11.68 -16.97
CA GLU A 154 -11.56 11.84 -17.61
C GLU A 154 -10.42 11.90 -16.59
N THR A 155 -10.67 12.45 -15.40
CA THR A 155 -9.68 12.54 -14.31
C THR A 155 -9.57 11.25 -13.50
N THR A 156 -10.62 10.42 -13.51
CA THR A 156 -10.68 9.11 -12.85
C THR A 156 -11.20 8.07 -13.86
N PRO A 157 -10.38 7.66 -14.84
CA PRO A 157 -10.79 6.70 -15.86
C PRO A 157 -10.88 5.27 -15.31
N PRO A 158 -11.54 4.33 -16.04
CA PRO A 158 -11.78 2.96 -15.56
C PRO A 158 -10.53 2.14 -15.20
N TYR A 159 -9.38 2.45 -15.82
CA TYR A 159 -8.12 1.80 -15.49
C TYR A 159 -7.55 2.23 -14.12
N THR A 160 -8.05 3.32 -13.52
CA THR A 160 -7.59 3.83 -12.23
C THR A 160 -7.77 2.77 -11.13
N ALA A 161 -8.98 2.22 -11.02
CA ALA A 161 -9.30 1.04 -10.21
C ALA A 161 -10.55 0.35 -10.78
N PRO A 162 -10.68 -0.99 -10.65
CA PRO A 162 -11.84 -1.72 -11.17
C PRO A 162 -13.12 -1.28 -10.44
N GLU A 163 -14.27 -1.45 -11.10
CA GLU A 163 -15.58 -0.97 -10.63
C GLU A 163 -15.88 -1.44 -9.20
N ILE A 164 -15.56 -2.71 -8.91
CA ILE A 164 -15.79 -3.32 -7.60
C ILE A 164 -15.15 -2.55 -6.44
N VAL A 165 -14.01 -1.89 -6.67
CA VAL A 165 -13.34 -1.06 -5.66
C VAL A 165 -14.17 0.16 -5.31
N TYR A 166 -14.84 0.78 -6.27
CA TYR A 166 -15.73 1.93 -6.03
C TYR A 166 -17.14 1.51 -5.59
N SER A 167 -17.55 0.28 -5.87
CA SER A 167 -18.83 -0.26 -5.44
C SER A 167 -18.82 -0.77 -4.00
N THR A 168 -17.67 -1.14 -3.44
CA THR A 168 -17.54 -1.49 -2.03
C THR A 168 -17.03 -0.32 -1.19
N GLU A 169 -17.47 -0.27 0.06
CA GLU A 169 -17.08 0.77 0.99
C GLU A 169 -17.04 0.26 2.42
N ARG A 170 -16.21 0.90 3.25
CA ARG A 170 -16.28 0.84 4.70
C ARG A 170 -16.55 2.23 5.26
N PHE A 171 -17.51 2.31 6.17
CA PHE A 171 -17.93 3.55 6.82
C PHE A 171 -18.14 3.33 8.32
N LYS A 172 -18.09 4.41 9.09
CA LYS A 172 -18.20 4.36 10.55
C LYS A 172 -19.64 4.00 10.94
N ASP A 173 -19.83 3.28 12.04
CA ASP A 173 -21.19 3.05 12.54
C ASP A 173 -21.81 4.36 13.05
N ASP A 174 -23.13 4.50 12.87
CA ASP A 174 -23.93 5.69 13.25
C ASP A 174 -24.05 5.93 14.76
N ASN A 175 -23.24 5.24 15.56
CA ASN A 175 -23.19 5.41 17.00
C ASN A 175 -22.02 6.32 17.40
N ASN A 176 -22.32 7.42 18.10
CA ASN A 176 -21.35 8.42 18.56
C ASN A 176 -20.27 7.88 19.51
N TYR A 177 -20.47 6.70 20.11
CA TYR A 177 -19.47 6.05 20.97
C TYR A 177 -18.50 5.14 20.22
N THR A 178 -18.72 4.91 18.92
CA THR A 178 -17.79 4.07 18.14
C THR A 178 -16.52 4.84 17.83
N PRO A 179 -15.33 4.26 18.10
CA PRO A 179 -14.07 4.86 17.72
C PRO A 179 -13.98 5.11 16.22
N ASN A 180 -13.12 6.04 15.82
CA ASN A 180 -12.79 6.27 14.42
C ASN A 180 -12.23 5.01 13.78
N ILE A 181 -12.55 4.80 12.50
CA ILE A 181 -11.96 3.69 11.74
C ILE A 181 -10.49 4.01 11.51
N THR A 182 -9.63 3.06 11.89
CA THR A 182 -8.18 3.20 11.81
C THR A 182 -7.56 1.94 11.22
N TRP A 183 -6.68 2.12 10.25
CA TRP A 183 -5.84 1.07 9.68
C TRP A 183 -4.37 1.27 10.10
N ILE A 184 -3.67 0.17 10.33
CA ILE A 184 -2.24 0.14 10.64
C ILE A 184 -1.50 -0.69 9.59
N PHE A 185 -0.43 -0.12 9.06
CA PHE A 185 0.40 -0.71 8.02
C PHE A 185 1.88 -0.75 8.42
N PRO A 186 2.45 -1.95 8.65
CA PRO A 186 3.88 -2.10 8.90
C PRO A 186 4.76 -1.79 7.68
N VAL A 187 5.39 -0.62 7.68
CA VAL A 187 6.24 -0.10 6.61
C VAL A 187 7.72 0.02 7.03
N ASP A 188 8.63 0.17 6.08
CA ASP A 188 10.06 0.32 6.35
C ASP A 188 10.44 1.77 6.69
N TYR A 189 11.41 1.96 7.59
CA TYR A 189 12.00 3.28 7.86
C TYR A 189 12.85 3.80 6.70
N GLY A 190 13.07 5.12 6.66
CA GLY A 190 14.00 5.77 5.72
C GLY A 190 13.40 6.07 4.34
N PHE A 191 12.08 5.99 4.20
CA PHE A 191 11.38 6.18 2.93
C PHE A 191 10.18 7.11 3.05
N TYR A 192 9.80 7.66 1.90
CA TYR A 192 8.51 8.30 1.70
C TYR A 192 7.51 7.25 1.22
N TYR A 193 6.24 7.42 1.61
CA TYR A 193 5.14 6.57 1.19
C TYR A 193 4.05 7.41 0.57
N LEU A 194 3.66 7.08 -0.66
CA LEU A 194 2.46 7.57 -1.32
C LEU A 194 1.27 6.75 -0.82
N LEU A 195 0.25 7.42 -0.32
CA LEU A 195 -1.07 6.86 -0.05
C LEU A 195 -2.03 7.40 -1.10
N ARG A 196 -2.65 6.51 -1.87
CA ARG A 196 -3.75 6.84 -2.79
C ARG A 196 -5.06 6.30 -2.24
N LEU A 197 -5.95 7.21 -1.88
CA LEU A 197 -7.24 6.88 -1.27
C LEU A 197 -8.34 7.01 -2.31
N TYR A 198 -9.15 5.97 -2.43
CA TYR A 198 -10.23 5.88 -3.41
C TYR A 198 -11.57 6.15 -2.75
N PHE A 199 -12.37 7.00 -3.37
CA PHE A 199 -13.67 7.44 -2.88
C PHE A 199 -14.73 7.38 -3.97
N CYS A 200 -15.93 6.96 -3.60
CA CYS A 200 -17.14 7.04 -4.40
C CYS A 200 -18.35 7.02 -3.45
N GLU A 201 -19.05 8.15 -3.34
CA GLU A 201 -20.26 8.21 -2.52
C GLU A 201 -21.39 7.44 -3.21
N SER A 202 -21.93 6.45 -2.51
CA SER A 202 -22.90 5.51 -3.07
C SER A 202 -24.22 5.48 -2.30
N ARG A 203 -24.31 6.18 -1.16
CA ARG A 203 -25.48 6.21 -0.26
C ARG A 203 -26.68 6.87 -0.89
N LEU A 204 -27.85 6.28 -0.69
CA LEU A 204 -29.09 6.87 -1.21
C LEU A 204 -29.48 8.15 -0.47
N GLU A 205 -29.05 8.25 0.78
CA GLU A 205 -29.34 9.32 1.73
C GLU A 205 -28.38 10.52 1.63
N VAL A 206 -27.16 10.34 1.13
CA VAL A 206 -26.18 11.42 0.92
C VAL A 206 -26.31 11.95 -0.51
N THR A 207 -26.95 13.11 -0.68
CA THR A 207 -27.34 13.66 -1.99
C THR A 207 -26.82 15.07 -2.25
N GLN A 208 -26.35 15.78 -1.21
CA GLN A 208 -25.92 17.17 -1.28
C GLN A 208 -24.58 17.37 -0.59
N GLU A 209 -23.85 18.40 -1.02
CA GLU A 209 -22.66 18.89 -0.31
C GLU A 209 -23.02 19.29 1.14
N GLY A 210 -22.06 19.17 2.03
CA GLY A 210 -22.20 19.48 3.45
C GLY A 210 -23.04 18.47 4.23
N GLN A 211 -23.45 17.35 3.66
CA GLN A 211 -24.21 16.34 4.41
C GLN A 211 -23.29 15.38 5.19
N LEU A 212 -22.21 14.94 4.53
CA LEU A 212 -21.22 14.05 5.13
C LEU A 212 -19.83 14.64 4.94
N VAL A 213 -19.23 15.03 6.05
CA VAL A 213 -17.93 15.70 6.06
C VAL A 213 -17.04 15.07 7.12
N PHE A 214 -15.81 14.75 6.74
CA PHE A 214 -14.84 14.11 7.64
C PHE A 214 -13.41 14.58 7.37
N ASP A 215 -12.53 14.34 8.33
CA ASP A 215 -11.10 14.60 8.23
C ASP A 215 -10.35 13.28 8.00
N ILE A 216 -9.26 13.37 7.24
CA ILE A 216 -8.31 12.26 7.03
C ILE A 216 -7.07 12.55 7.86
N LEU A 217 -6.66 11.60 8.69
CA LEU A 217 -5.45 11.68 9.48
C LEU A 217 -4.47 10.58 9.05
N VAL A 218 -3.21 10.94 8.85
CA VAL A 218 -2.10 10.01 8.62
C VAL A 218 -1.08 10.22 9.73
N ASN A 219 -0.74 9.16 10.46
CA ASN A 219 0.12 9.21 11.66
C ASN A 219 -0.34 10.26 12.69
N ASN A 220 -1.66 10.33 12.94
CA ASN A 220 -2.31 11.31 13.82
C ASN A 220 -2.13 12.78 13.40
N GLN A 221 -1.65 13.03 12.18
CA GLN A 221 -1.52 14.35 11.60
C GLN A 221 -2.58 14.54 10.53
N THR A 222 -3.19 15.71 10.45
CA THR A 222 -4.25 15.96 9.47
C THR A 222 -3.69 15.98 8.04
N ALA A 223 -4.06 14.97 7.27
CA ALA A 223 -3.75 14.87 5.84
C ALA A 223 -4.72 15.70 5.02
N GLU A 224 -6.02 15.66 5.34
CA GLU A 224 -7.04 16.49 4.70
C GLU A 224 -8.14 16.87 5.67
N LYS A 225 -8.63 18.11 5.54
CA LYS A 225 -9.75 18.61 6.34
C LYS A 225 -11.01 18.71 5.50
N ALA A 226 -12.15 18.50 6.15
CA ALA A 226 -13.46 18.72 5.57
C ALA A 226 -13.64 18.05 4.21
N VAL A 227 -13.27 16.78 4.13
CA VAL A 227 -13.53 15.92 2.97
C VAL A 227 -15.02 15.79 2.79
N ASP A 228 -15.48 16.21 1.60
CA ASP A 228 -16.83 16.05 1.11
C ASP A 228 -16.75 15.50 -0.31
N ILE A 229 -17.19 14.25 -0.47
CA ILE A 229 -17.08 13.54 -1.74
C ILE A 229 -18.07 14.11 -2.75
N ILE A 230 -19.30 14.45 -2.33
CA ILE A 230 -20.30 15.04 -3.24
C ILE A 230 -19.83 16.39 -3.74
N TYR A 231 -19.21 17.20 -2.88
CA TYR A 231 -18.59 18.46 -3.29
C TYR A 231 -17.46 18.25 -4.31
N TRP A 232 -16.61 17.23 -4.12
CA TRP A 232 -15.52 16.94 -5.06
C TRP A 232 -15.98 16.42 -6.41
N THR A 233 -17.01 15.58 -6.43
CA THR A 233 -17.39 14.81 -7.62
C THR A 233 -18.62 15.38 -8.34
N GLY A 234 -19.39 16.23 -7.65
CA GLY A 234 -20.66 16.77 -8.14
C GLY A 234 -21.83 15.80 -8.02
N GLY A 235 -21.64 14.60 -7.43
CA GLY A 235 -22.71 13.62 -7.30
C GLY A 235 -22.28 12.21 -6.89
N ARG A 236 -23.28 11.37 -6.67
CA ARG A 236 -23.08 9.96 -6.30
C ARG A 236 -22.66 9.09 -7.47
N GLY A 237 -21.98 7.99 -7.18
CA GLY A 237 -21.52 7.04 -8.18
C GLY A 237 -20.39 7.58 -9.05
N ILE A 238 -19.86 8.78 -8.76
CA ILE A 238 -18.76 9.38 -9.50
C ILE A 238 -17.49 9.16 -8.68
N PRO A 239 -16.51 8.38 -9.19
CA PRO A 239 -15.32 8.03 -8.45
C PRO A 239 -14.26 9.13 -8.48
N ILE A 240 -13.49 9.23 -7.39
CA ILE A 240 -12.32 10.09 -7.28
C ILE A 240 -11.23 9.39 -6.45
N TYR A 241 -9.98 9.76 -6.65
CA TYR A 241 -8.90 9.41 -5.74
C TYR A 241 -8.14 10.66 -5.27
N LYS A 242 -7.52 10.56 -4.09
CA LYS A 242 -6.65 11.60 -3.53
C LYS A 242 -5.33 10.99 -3.08
N ASP A 243 -4.25 11.68 -3.42
CA ASP A 243 -2.89 11.28 -3.12
C ASP A 243 -2.33 12.11 -1.97
N TYR A 244 -1.67 11.44 -1.02
CA TYR A 244 -0.92 12.06 0.07
C TYR A 244 0.43 11.38 0.22
N VAL A 245 1.44 12.11 0.67
CA VAL A 245 2.75 11.53 0.97
C VAL A 245 3.04 11.67 2.46
N VAL A 246 3.60 10.64 3.07
CA VAL A 246 4.16 10.68 4.43
C VAL A 246 5.61 10.23 4.42
N SER A 247 6.43 10.76 5.31
CA SER A 247 7.83 10.37 5.46
C SER A 247 8.04 9.63 6.77
N PHE A 248 8.79 8.52 6.71
CA PHE A 248 9.37 7.90 7.90
C PHE A 248 10.87 8.08 7.83
N GLY A 249 11.40 8.88 8.76
CA GLY A 249 12.84 9.15 8.87
C GLY A 249 13.66 7.90 9.17
N ALA A 250 14.95 8.11 9.43
CA ALA A 250 15.85 7.04 9.83
C ALA A 250 15.34 6.34 11.10
N ASN A 251 15.56 5.04 11.18
CA ASN A 251 15.21 4.23 12.34
C ASN A 251 15.92 4.77 13.61
N PRO A 252 15.18 5.27 14.61
CA PRO A 252 15.79 5.88 15.80
C PRO A 252 16.59 4.87 16.64
N ASP A 253 16.12 3.62 16.68
CA ASP A 253 16.60 2.63 17.65
C ASP A 253 17.56 1.59 17.04
N GLY A 254 17.71 1.56 15.70
CA GLY A 254 18.49 0.56 14.96
C GLY A 254 17.96 -0.89 15.04
N ASN A 255 17.11 -1.20 16.02
CA ASN A 255 16.65 -2.54 16.38
C ASN A 255 15.31 -2.94 15.74
N LYS A 256 14.58 -2.01 15.12
CA LYS A 256 13.31 -2.30 14.42
C LYS A 256 13.45 -2.10 12.93
N SER A 257 13.21 -3.13 12.12
CA SER A 257 13.24 -2.96 10.65
C SER A 257 12.01 -2.21 10.11
N LYS A 258 10.92 -2.18 10.87
CA LYS A 258 9.62 -1.61 10.47
C LYS A 258 9.04 -0.64 11.49
N THR A 259 8.13 0.19 11.01
CA THR A 259 7.31 1.13 11.77
C THR A 259 5.85 1.05 11.31
N ASP A 260 4.96 1.58 12.12
CA ASP A 260 3.52 1.54 11.84
C ASP A 260 3.09 2.86 11.18
N LEU A 261 2.54 2.75 9.98
CA LEU A 261 1.78 3.82 9.34
C LEU A 261 0.33 3.72 9.78
N TRP A 262 -0.21 4.82 10.31
CA TRP A 262 -1.59 4.92 10.77
C TRP A 262 -2.40 5.74 9.77
N LEU A 263 -3.55 5.21 9.36
CA LEU A 263 -4.55 5.95 8.58
C LEU A 263 -5.85 5.96 9.39
N THR A 264 -6.39 7.13 9.69
CA THR A 264 -7.63 7.28 10.46
C THR A 264 -8.61 8.17 9.72
N MET A 265 -9.88 7.74 9.68
CA MET A 265 -10.99 8.54 9.16
C MET A 265 -11.81 9.07 10.33
N GLN A 266 -11.90 10.38 10.46
CA GLN A 266 -12.54 11.04 11.60
C GLN A 266 -13.73 11.88 11.14
N PRO A 267 -14.98 11.58 11.55
CA PRO A 267 -16.12 12.40 11.20
C PRO A 267 -16.04 13.80 11.80
N ASN A 268 -16.52 14.80 11.06
CA ASN A 268 -16.66 16.15 11.59
C ASN A 268 -18.05 16.29 12.25
N LYS A 269 -18.06 16.91 13.43
CA LYS A 269 -19.29 17.09 14.21
C LYS A 269 -20.17 18.19 13.65
N GLY A 270 -21.49 18.07 13.86
CA GLY A 270 -22.46 19.09 13.49
C GLY A 270 -22.92 19.04 12.02
N TYR A 271 -22.49 18.03 11.27
CA TYR A 271 -23.01 17.72 9.94
C TYR A 271 -24.17 16.71 10.04
N GLN A 272 -24.96 16.58 8.96
CA GLN A 272 -26.15 15.71 8.95
C GLN A 272 -25.80 14.24 9.20
N TYR A 273 -24.67 13.80 8.65
CA TYR A 273 -24.13 12.46 8.83
C TYR A 273 -22.73 12.55 9.45
N GLU A 274 -22.62 12.28 10.75
CA GLU A 274 -21.34 12.19 11.48
C GLU A 274 -20.65 10.85 11.19
N ASN A 275 -20.32 10.64 9.91
CA ASN A 275 -19.83 9.39 9.38
C ASN A 275 -18.64 9.63 8.44
N THR A 276 -17.92 8.57 8.08
CA THR A 276 -16.76 8.59 7.17
C THR A 276 -16.95 7.52 6.10
N ILE A 277 -16.14 7.53 5.05
CA ILE A 277 -16.19 6.49 4.00
C ILE A 277 -14.82 6.34 3.35
N LEU A 278 -14.47 5.11 3.00
CA LEU A 278 -13.34 4.78 2.13
C LEU A 278 -13.71 3.57 1.26
N ASN A 279 -13.36 3.60 -0.02
CA ASN A 279 -13.69 2.57 -1.00
C ASN A 279 -12.47 1.71 -1.38
N GLY A 280 -11.28 2.31 -1.39
CA GLY A 280 -10.03 1.60 -1.69
C GLY A 280 -8.81 2.35 -1.18
N LEU A 281 -7.68 1.66 -1.14
CA LEU A 281 -6.41 2.23 -0.70
C LEU A 281 -5.24 1.59 -1.43
N GLU A 282 -4.31 2.39 -1.93
CA GLU A 282 -2.98 1.91 -2.30
C GLU A 282 -1.91 2.62 -1.48
N ILE A 283 -0.86 1.89 -1.13
CA ILE A 283 0.32 2.42 -0.46
C ILE A 283 1.57 1.97 -1.22
N TYR A 284 2.36 2.94 -1.63
CA TYR A 284 3.62 2.73 -2.33
C TYR A 284 4.78 3.34 -1.59
N LYS A 285 5.88 2.60 -1.44
CA LYS A 285 7.17 3.16 -1.04
C LYS A 285 7.80 3.85 -2.24
N LEU A 286 8.32 5.07 -2.05
CA LEU A 286 9.03 5.83 -3.08
C LEU A 286 10.55 5.62 -3.00
N SER A 287 11.22 5.57 -4.16
CA SER A 287 12.68 5.48 -4.18
C SER A 287 13.33 6.72 -3.59
N ASN A 288 14.37 6.47 -2.80
CA ASN A 288 15.15 7.54 -2.16
C ASN A 288 16.09 8.23 -3.18
N ASP A 289 16.83 9.23 -2.73
CA ASP A 289 17.72 10.02 -3.58
C ASP A 289 18.92 9.23 -4.13
N ASN A 290 19.16 8.02 -3.62
CA ASN A 290 20.14 7.08 -4.15
C ASN A 290 19.51 6.09 -5.16
N HIS A 291 18.32 6.42 -5.70
CA HIS A 291 17.57 5.56 -6.63
C HIS A 291 17.31 4.15 -6.08
N SER A 292 17.03 4.04 -4.78
CA SER A 292 16.88 2.75 -4.11
C SER A 292 15.54 2.62 -3.40
N LEU A 293 14.95 1.43 -3.51
CA LEU A 293 13.80 0.93 -2.76
C LEU A 293 14.20 -0.12 -1.72
N ALA A 294 15.49 -0.46 -1.67
CA ALA A 294 16.00 -1.55 -0.84
C ALA A 294 15.91 -1.23 0.65
N ALA A 295 15.13 -2.03 1.37
CA ALA A 295 15.08 -2.03 2.83
C ALA A 295 15.85 -3.24 3.40
N PRO A 296 16.33 -3.16 4.66
CA PRO A 296 16.92 -4.29 5.34
C PRO A 296 15.94 -5.47 5.47
N ASN A 297 16.45 -6.70 5.46
CA ASN A 297 15.63 -7.86 5.79
C ASN A 297 15.04 -7.71 7.21
N PRO A 298 13.82 -8.22 7.45
CA PRO A 298 13.28 -8.26 8.79
C PRO A 298 14.19 -9.08 9.72
N LEU A 299 14.20 -8.72 10.99
CA LEU A 299 14.91 -9.52 11.98
C LEU A 299 14.27 -10.92 12.07
N PRO A 300 15.06 -11.99 12.18
CA PRO A 300 14.51 -13.32 12.40
C PRO A 300 13.66 -13.32 13.69
N PRO A 301 12.58 -14.12 13.74
CA PRO A 301 11.81 -14.30 14.97
C PRO A 301 12.76 -14.66 16.12
N SER A 302 12.69 -13.93 17.23
CA SER A 302 13.50 -14.28 18.40
C SER A 302 13.04 -15.64 18.91
N GLU A 303 13.94 -16.63 18.94
CA GLU A 303 13.69 -17.87 19.66
C GLU A 303 13.54 -17.53 21.15
N THR A 304 12.32 -17.57 21.68
CA THR A 304 12.10 -17.58 23.13
C THR A 304 12.77 -18.83 23.71
N LYS A 305 13.99 -18.66 24.22
CA LYS A 305 14.61 -19.63 25.12
C LYS A 305 13.81 -19.65 26.43
N ASN A 306 12.78 -20.48 26.48
CA ASN A 306 12.14 -20.84 27.74
C ASN A 306 13.15 -21.62 28.59
N SER A 307 13.86 -20.88 29.43
CA SER A 307 14.71 -21.40 30.49
C SER A 307 13.82 -21.61 31.71
N GLY A 308 13.19 -22.77 31.81
CA GLY A 308 12.37 -23.16 32.95
C GLY A 308 12.31 -24.66 33.05
N GLY A 309 13.19 -25.25 33.86
CA GLY A 309 13.18 -26.69 34.11
C GLY A 309 12.06 -27.08 35.07
N ILE A 310 11.39 -28.20 34.77
CA ILE A 310 10.95 -29.26 35.68
C ILE A 310 10.81 -30.53 34.83
N GLN A 311 11.33 -31.64 35.35
CA GLN A 311 11.43 -32.94 34.69
C GLN A 311 10.12 -33.78 34.72
N ASN A 312 10.03 -34.65 33.70
CA ASN A 312 9.33 -35.93 33.59
C ASN A 312 7.82 -35.97 33.27
N SER A 313 7.46 -36.37 32.05
CA SER A 313 7.35 -37.79 31.65
C SER A 313 7.17 -37.90 30.13
N GLY A 314 7.72 -38.95 29.55
CA GLY A 314 8.01 -39.03 28.11
C GLY A 314 6.80 -39.14 27.20
N THR A 315 6.86 -38.39 26.10
CA THR A 315 6.55 -38.91 24.77
C THR A 315 7.61 -38.39 23.80
N SER A 316 8.18 -39.33 23.06
CA SER A 316 9.28 -39.16 22.12
C SER A 316 9.05 -38.00 21.15
N GLY A 317 10.09 -37.20 20.94
CA GLY A 317 10.05 -35.98 20.18
C GLY A 317 9.74 -36.20 18.70
N ALA A 318 8.82 -35.38 18.19
CA ALA A 318 8.85 -34.98 16.79
C ALA A 318 9.85 -33.83 16.69
N SER A 319 11.04 -34.15 16.19
CA SER A 319 11.88 -33.15 15.54
C SER A 319 11.01 -32.49 14.48
N ILE A 320 10.82 -31.17 14.58
CA ILE A 320 10.32 -30.36 13.47
C ILE A 320 11.45 -30.37 12.43
N GLY A 321 11.52 -31.46 11.67
CA GLY A 321 12.22 -31.47 10.40
C GLY A 321 11.60 -30.37 9.57
N GLY A 322 12.42 -29.39 9.20
CA GLY A 322 12.00 -28.31 8.33
C GLY A 322 11.34 -28.89 7.10
N SER A 323 10.02 -28.71 6.99
CA SER A 323 9.32 -28.92 5.75
C SER A 323 9.97 -28.01 4.72
N PHE A 324 10.69 -28.61 3.77
CA PHE A 324 11.28 -27.92 2.63
C PHE A 324 10.14 -27.43 1.73
N GLY A 325 9.50 -26.34 2.14
CA GLY A 325 8.63 -25.57 1.27
C GLY A 325 9.49 -24.95 0.18
N VAL A 326 9.15 -25.22 -1.08
CA VAL A 326 9.68 -24.44 -2.20
C VAL A 326 9.13 -23.02 -2.03
N ILE A 327 10.01 -22.06 -1.77
CA ILE A 327 9.64 -20.64 -1.74
C ILE A 327 9.55 -20.17 -3.19
N ILE A 328 8.43 -19.55 -3.53
CA ILE A 328 8.17 -19.02 -4.88
C ILE A 328 8.27 -17.50 -4.82
N VAL A 329 9.16 -16.92 -5.63
CA VAL A 329 9.36 -15.46 -5.73
C VAL A 329 8.97 -14.99 -7.13
N PHE A 330 7.97 -14.12 -7.21
CA PHE A 330 7.61 -13.42 -8.43
C PHE A 330 8.03 -11.96 -8.36
N LEU A 331 8.56 -11.46 -9.46
CA LEU A 331 8.81 -10.05 -9.67
C LEU A 331 7.79 -9.51 -10.68
N PHE A 332 6.99 -8.56 -10.25
CA PHE A 332 5.97 -7.93 -11.08
C PHE A 332 6.36 -6.47 -11.31
N ILE A 333 6.52 -6.07 -12.57
CA ILE A 333 6.99 -4.73 -12.94
C ILE A 333 5.94 -4.07 -13.82
N LEU A 334 5.36 -2.99 -13.30
CA LEU A 334 4.59 -2.04 -14.06
C LEU A 334 5.55 -1.02 -14.70
N ALA A 335 5.67 -1.06 -16.02
CA ALA A 335 6.57 -0.19 -16.77
C ALA A 335 5.78 0.95 -17.41
N LEU A 336 6.06 2.18 -17.01
CA LEU A 336 5.62 3.36 -17.74
C LEU A 336 6.60 3.64 -18.88
N LEU A 337 6.11 3.63 -20.11
CA LEU A 337 6.90 3.94 -21.30
C LEU A 337 6.75 5.44 -21.61
N LEU A 338 7.77 6.23 -21.26
CA LEU A 338 7.84 7.67 -21.57
C LEU A 338 8.54 7.96 -22.89
#